data_AF-A0A3E0NC01-F1
#
_entry.id   AF-A0A3E0NC01-F1
#
_cell.length_a   1.000
_cell.length_b   1.000
_cell.length_c   1.000
_cell.angle_alpha   90.00
_cell.angle_beta   90.00
_cell.angle_gamma   90.00
#
_symmetry.space_group_name_H-M   'P 1'
#
loop_
_entity.id
_entity.type
_entity.pdbx_description
1 polymer ?
#
loop_
_entity_poly.entity_id
_entity_poly.type
_entity_poly.pdbx_seq_one_letter_code
_entity_poly.pdbx_strand_id
1 'polypeptide(L)'
;MTRLSHDTHDEAARVQRQVLREMTAEQRGELALQWSETMRATMLDGIRARHPDYDERRVVVEYARLTLEPELFEAAFGEEAAGYA
;
A
#
# COMPACT_ATOMS: atom_id res chain seq x y z
N MET A 1 -12.69 19.81 -14.80
CA MET A 1 -13.87 19.14 -14.22
C MET A 1 -13.43 17.77 -13.73
N THR A 2 -13.38 17.55 -12.41
CA THR A 2 -12.95 16.25 -11.85
C THR A 2 -14.03 15.22 -12.16
N ARG A 3 -13.73 14.23 -13.01
CA ARG A 3 -14.65 13.12 -13.28
C ARG A 3 -14.84 12.31 -12.00
N LEU A 4 -16.10 12.10 -11.63
CA LEU A 4 -16.48 11.10 -10.63
C LEU A 4 -16.29 9.71 -11.22
N SER A 5 -15.92 8.73 -10.39
CA SER A 5 -15.89 7.33 -10.80
C SER A 5 -17.28 6.91 -11.27
N HIS A 6 -17.36 6.16 -12.37
CA HIS A 6 -18.64 5.59 -12.84
C HIS A 6 -19.20 4.52 -11.90
N ASP A 7 -18.35 3.94 -11.05
CA ASP A 7 -18.70 2.92 -10.07
C ASP A 7 -18.92 3.52 -8.66
N THR A 8 -19.21 4.81 -8.57
CA THR A 8 -19.50 5.48 -7.31
C THR A 8 -20.67 6.42 -7.49
N HIS A 9 -21.72 6.24 -6.69
CA HIS A 9 -22.89 7.12 -6.74
C HIS A 9 -22.48 8.57 -6.41
N ASP A 10 -23.03 9.54 -7.15
CA ASP A 10 -22.65 10.96 -7.03
C ASP A 10 -22.79 11.49 -5.60
N GLU A 11 -23.82 11.03 -4.88
CA GLU A 11 -24.04 11.35 -3.49
C GLU A 11 -22.92 10.83 -2.59
N ALA A 12 -22.50 9.57 -2.75
CA ALA A 12 -21.43 8.97 -1.95
C ALA A 12 -20.12 9.76 -2.14
N ALA A 13 -19.80 10.14 -3.38
CA ALA A 13 -18.62 10.93 -3.67
C ALA A 13 -18.71 12.38 -3.13
N ARG A 14 -19.92 12.96 -3.10
CA ARG A 14 -20.15 14.26 -2.44
C ARG A 14 -19.91 14.17 -0.94
N VAL A 15 -20.49 13.17 -0.27
CA VAL A 15 -20.32 12.94 1.18
C VAL A 15 -18.86 12.71 1.53
N GLN A 16 -18.16 11.83 0.80
CA GLN A 16 -16.74 11.56 1.02
C GLN A 16 -15.89 12.85 0.95
N ARG A 17 -16.11 13.69 -0.07
CA ARG A 17 -15.39 14.96 -0.20
C ARG A 17 -15.72 15.95 0.91
N GLN A 18 -16.96 15.97 1.40
CA GLN A 18 -17.34 16.81 2.52
C GLN A 18 -16.59 16.38 3.79
N VAL A 19 -16.63 15.09 4.12
CA VAL A 19 -15.90 14.52 5.27
C VAL A 19 -14.41 14.84 5.21
N LEU A 20 -13.77 14.59 4.06
CA LEU A 20 -12.33 14.86 3.89
C LEU A 20 -11.96 16.35 4.04
N ARG A 21 -12.87 17.27 3.68
CA ARG A 21 -12.66 18.73 3.85
C ARG A 21 -12.83 19.18 5.29
N GLU A 22 -13.78 18.57 6.01
CA GLU A 22 -14.07 18.90 7.41
C GLU A 22 -13.01 18.38 8.38
N MET A 23 -12.22 17.38 7.98
CA MET A 23 -11.12 16.86 8.81
C MET A 23 -10.10 17.94 9.19
N THR A 24 -9.52 17.81 10.37
CA THR A 24 -8.33 18.55 10.80
C THR A 24 -7.06 17.97 10.16
N ALA A 25 -5.91 18.63 10.34
CA ALA A 25 -4.62 18.09 9.89
C ALA A 25 -4.26 16.78 10.63
N GLU A 26 -4.55 16.71 11.93
CA GLU A 26 -4.30 15.52 12.77
C GLU A 26 -5.13 14.33 12.30
N GLN A 27 -6.45 14.50 12.11
CA GLN A 27 -7.33 13.45 11.59
C GLN A 27 -6.90 12.96 10.21
N ARG A 28 -6.42 13.86 9.34
CA ARG A 28 -5.85 13.48 8.04
C ARG A 28 -4.56 12.67 8.19
N GLY A 29 -3.72 13.02 9.16
CA GLY A 29 -2.50 12.26 9.47
C GLY A 29 -2.82 10.84 9.96
N GLU A 30 -3.74 10.71 10.91
CA GLU A 30 -4.20 9.42 11.43
C GLU A 30 -4.77 8.53 10.31
N LEU A 31 -5.63 9.11 9.45
CA LEU A 31 -6.21 8.40 8.33
C LEU A 31 -5.15 7.94 7.31
N ALA A 32 -4.15 8.79 7.03
CA ALA A 32 -3.06 8.44 6.14
C ALA A 32 -2.25 7.25 6.69
N LEU A 33 -1.94 7.23 7.99
CA LEU A 33 -1.25 6.12 8.63
C LEU A 33 -2.08 4.82 8.56
N GLN A 34 -3.38 4.90 8.86
CA GLN A 34 -4.27 3.75 8.77
C GLN A 34 -4.35 3.18 7.35
N TRP A 35 -4.41 4.06 6.34
CA TRP A 35 -4.42 3.64 4.95
C TRP A 35 -3.09 3.05 4.49
N SER A 36 -1.96 3.61 4.93
CA SER A 36 -0.65 3.03 4.67
C SER A 36 -0.52 1.62 5.23
N GLU A 37 -1.01 1.37 6.44
CA GLU A 37 -1.01 0.02 7.03
C GLU A 37 -1.92 -0.93 6.25
N THR A 38 -3.14 -0.50 5.91
CA THR A 38 -4.08 -1.29 5.11
C THR A 38 -3.51 -1.65 3.74
N MET A 39 -2.84 -0.68 3.08
CA MET A 39 -2.21 -0.89 1.79
C MET A 39 -1.07 -1.89 1.90
N ARG A 40 -0.20 -1.75 2.91
CA ARG A 40 0.90 -2.70 3.18
C ARG A 40 0.36 -4.11 3.39
N ALA A 41 -0.64 -4.29 4.26
CA ALA A 41 -1.25 -5.59 4.53
C ALA A 41 -1.83 -6.21 3.25
N THR A 42 -2.57 -5.42 2.46
CA THR A 42 -3.17 -5.88 1.19
C THR A 42 -2.10 -6.34 0.19
N MET A 43 -0.97 -5.61 0.08
CA MET A 43 0.13 -6.00 -0.79
C MET A 43 0.80 -7.30 -0.34
N LEU A 44 1.05 -7.45 0.96
CA LEU A 44 1.64 -8.66 1.53
C LEU A 44 0.73 -9.88 1.30
N ASP A 45 -0.57 -9.75 1.54
CA ASP A 45 -1.54 -10.82 1.27
C ASP A 45 -1.59 -11.17 -0.22
N GLY A 46 -1.50 -10.17 -1.09
CA GLY A 46 -1.41 -10.39 -2.53
C GLY A 46 -0.14 -11.12 -2.97
N ILE A 47 0.98 -10.96 -2.24
CA ILE A 47 2.22 -11.72 -2.48
C ILE A 47 2.02 -13.17 -2.01
N ARG A 48 1.55 -13.37 -0.77
CA ARG A 48 1.28 -14.71 -0.21
C ARG A 48 0.33 -15.53 -1.10
N ALA A 49 -0.73 -14.90 -1.58
CA ALA A 49 -1.73 -15.55 -2.42
C ALA A 49 -1.16 -16.03 -3.77
N ARG A 50 -0.18 -15.30 -4.34
CA ARG A 50 0.47 -15.66 -5.61
C ARG A 50 1.65 -16.62 -5.43
N HIS A 51 2.26 -16.63 -4.26
CA HIS A 51 3.45 -17.40 -3.92
C HIS A 51 3.27 -18.12 -2.57
N PRO A 52 2.41 -19.16 -2.51
CA PRO A 52 2.10 -19.84 -1.26
C PRO A 52 3.27 -20.65 -0.67
N ASP A 53 4.33 -20.86 -1.45
CA ASP A 53 5.57 -21.54 -1.06
C ASP A 53 6.61 -20.61 -0.44
N TYR A 54 6.40 -19.28 -0.49
CA TYR A 54 7.32 -18.32 0.10
C TYR A 54 7.21 -18.34 1.62
N ASP A 55 8.36 -18.32 2.29
CA ASP A 55 8.39 -18.00 3.71
C ASP A 55 8.09 -16.50 3.93
N GLU A 56 7.72 -16.16 5.16
CA GLU A 56 7.35 -14.78 5.53
C GLU A 56 8.47 -13.77 5.26
N ARG A 57 9.74 -14.19 5.32
CA ARG A 57 10.85 -13.28 5.11
C ARG A 57 11.00 -12.95 3.62
N ARG A 58 10.88 -13.94 2.74
CA ARG A 58 10.81 -13.76 1.29
C ARG A 58 9.64 -12.88 0.89
N VAL A 59 8.46 -13.05 1.52
CA VAL A 59 7.31 -12.17 1.29
C VAL A 59 7.65 -10.70 1.57
N VAL A 60 8.36 -10.42 2.67
CA VAL A 60 8.81 -9.06 3.02
C VAL A 60 9.83 -8.52 2.03
N VAL A 61 10.79 -9.34 1.59
CA VAL A 61 11.78 -8.95 0.57
C VAL A 61 11.09 -8.59 -0.75
N GLU A 62 10.12 -9.39 -1.19
CA GLU A 62 9.37 -9.11 -2.41
C GLU A 62 8.47 -7.87 -2.29
N TYR A 63 7.88 -7.64 -1.11
CA TYR A 63 7.21 -6.37 -0.83
C TYR A 63 8.18 -5.19 -0.96
N ALA A 64 9.36 -5.29 -0.34
CA ALA A 64 10.38 -4.25 -0.41
C ALA A 64 10.83 -3.98 -1.86
N ARG A 65 11.01 -5.03 -2.67
CA ARG A 65 11.35 -4.93 -4.10
C ARG A 65 10.31 -4.16 -4.91
N LEU A 66 9.03 -4.25 -4.54
CA LEU A 66 7.93 -3.55 -5.22
C LEU A 66 7.78 -2.09 -4.79
N THR A 67 8.19 -1.74 -3.57
CA THR A 67 7.91 -0.42 -2.97
C THR A 67 9.10 0.50 -2.84
N LEU A 68 10.32 -0.04 -2.80
CA LEU A 68 11.54 0.75 -2.67
C LEU A 68 12.14 1.04 -4.04
N GLU A 69 12.81 2.18 -4.15
CA GLU A 69 13.66 2.46 -5.31
C GLU A 69 14.78 1.42 -5.42
N PRO A 70 15.20 1.03 -6.65
CA PRO A 70 16.13 -0.07 -6.86
C PRO A 70 17.43 0.04 -6.08
N GLU A 71 18.02 1.23 -5.99
CA GLU A 71 19.27 1.47 -5.25
C GLU A 71 19.10 1.24 -3.75
N LEU A 72 17.96 1.66 -3.19
CA LEU A 72 17.66 1.47 -1.77
C LEU A 72 17.33 0.01 -1.47
N PHE A 73 16.61 -0.66 -2.38
CA PHE A 73 16.35 -2.08 -2.27
C PHE A 73 17.65 -2.88 -2.26
N GLU A 74 18.55 -2.64 -3.22
CA GLU A 74 19.82 -3.36 -3.31
C GLU A 74 20.67 -3.14 -2.07
N ALA A 75 20.78 -1.88 -1.60
CA ALA A 75 21.55 -1.55 -0.41
C ALA A 75 21.01 -2.20 0.88
N ALA A 76 19.70 -2.44 0.98
CA ALA A 76 19.07 -2.94 2.20
C ALA A 76 18.78 -4.45 2.17
N PHE A 77 18.56 -5.03 0.99
CA PHE A 77 18.06 -6.40 0.81
C PHE A 77 18.79 -7.21 -0.27
N GLY A 78 19.76 -6.66 -1.00
CA GLY A 78 20.40 -7.31 -2.15
C GLY A 78 20.99 -8.69 -1.86
N GLU A 79 21.76 -8.80 -0.77
CA GLU A 79 22.36 -10.09 -0.34
C GLU A 79 21.30 -11.13 0.02
N GLU A 80 20.27 -10.70 0.74
CA GLU A 80 19.18 -11.59 1.16
C GLU A 80 18.34 -12.05 -0.03
N ALA A 81 18.05 -11.12 -0.95
CA ALA A 81 17.31 -11.41 -2.17
C ALA A 81 18.08 -12.39 -3.08
N ALA A 82 19.41 -12.33 -3.11
CA ALA A 82 20.24 -13.29 -3.82
C ALA A 82 20.11 -14.72 -3.25
N GLY A 83 19.76 -14.86 -1.97
CA GLY A 83 19.48 -16.15 -1.33
C GLY A 83 18.14 -16.79 -1.73
N TYR A 84 17.27 -16.05 -2.41
CA TYR A 84 15.97 -16.51 -2.90
C TYR A 84 15.90 -16.71 -4.42
N ALA A 85 17.00 -16.44 -5.13
CA ALA A 85 17.15 -16.66 -6.57
C ALA A 85 17.38 -18.14 -6.91
#